data_AF-A0A7S0P0V5-F1
#
_entry.id   AF-A0A7S0P0V5-F1
#
_cell.length_a   1.000
_cell.length_b   1.000
_cell.length_c   1.000
_cell.angle_alpha   90.00
_cell.angle_beta   90.00
_cell.angle_gamma   90.00
#
_symmetry.space_group_name_H-M   'P 1'
#
loop_
_entity.id
_entity.type
_entity.pdbx_description
1 polymer ?
#
loop_
_entity_poly.entity_id
_entity_poly.type
_entity_poly.pdbx_seq_one_letter_code
_entity_poly.pdbx_strand_id
1 'polypeptide(L)'
;ESLFARLARLRAGATHFLGVQYRMHPEIAAYPAKAFYGGQLRDGVAAAARRPPQSFPWPSWKTPPLAWPLSLTMPTAVPLCFIGVGHPGETLEVQSGTSKMNWREAGAVADVVRDLLRDTSLASRVGVADLAVLTPYAAQVAGYT
;
A
#
# COMPACT_ATOMS: atom_id res chain seq x y z
N GLU A 1 5.91 -20.03 19.04
CA GLU A 1 6.00 -18.74 19.78
C GLU A 1 7.43 -18.23 19.67
N SER A 2 7.67 -16.94 19.42
CA SER A 2 9.02 -16.37 19.41
C SER A 2 9.51 -16.09 20.84
N LEU A 3 10.84 -15.97 21.03
CA LEU A 3 11.41 -15.57 22.32
C LEU A 3 10.84 -14.24 22.82
N PHE A 4 10.68 -13.26 21.92
CA PHE A 4 10.09 -11.97 22.22
C PHE A 4 8.67 -12.09 22.76
N ALA A 5 7.80 -12.86 22.07
CA ALA A 5 6.41 -13.04 22.50
C ALA A 5 6.33 -13.71 23.88
N ARG A 6 7.18 -14.71 24.13
CA ARG A 6 7.27 -15.39 25.43
C ARG A 6 7.70 -14.43 26.54
N LEU A 7 8.70 -13.58 26.31
CA LEU A 7 9.17 -12.61 27.30
C LEU A 7 8.15 -11.49 27.56
N ALA A 8 7.53 -10.95 26.52
CA ALA A 8 6.50 -9.93 26.64
C ALA A 8 5.30 -10.42 27.47
N ARG A 9 4.93 -11.70 27.32
CA ARG A 9 3.87 -12.34 28.09
C ARG A 9 4.25 -12.61 29.55
N LEU A 10 5.49 -13.04 29.81
CA LEU A 10 5.95 -13.41 31.15
C LEU A 10 6.37 -12.22 32.01
N ARG A 11 6.72 -11.08 31.41
CA ARG A 11 7.18 -9.88 32.12
C ARG A 11 6.37 -8.65 31.69
N ALA A 12 5.37 -8.29 32.49
CA ALA A 12 4.60 -7.07 32.29
C ALA A 12 5.53 -5.84 32.26
N GLY A 13 5.36 -4.96 31.27
CA GLY A 13 6.17 -3.76 31.09
C GLY A 13 7.56 -3.98 30.49
N ALA A 14 7.93 -5.21 30.09
CA ALA A 14 9.22 -5.49 29.45
C ALA A 14 9.30 -5.03 27.98
N THR A 15 8.20 -4.55 27.40
CA THR A 15 8.13 -4.03 26.04
C THR A 15 7.92 -2.53 26.05
N HIS A 16 8.61 -1.84 25.14
CA HIS A 16 8.43 -0.42 24.90
C HIS A 16 7.89 -0.22 23.48
N PHE A 17 6.75 0.45 23.36
CA PHE A 17 6.11 0.68 22.07
C PHE A 17 6.61 2.00 21.46
N LEU A 18 7.24 1.91 20.28
CA LEU A 18 7.61 3.07 19.48
C LEU A 18 6.39 3.53 18.67
N GLY A 19 5.65 4.49 19.22
CA GLY A 19 4.36 4.91 18.69
C GLY A 19 4.39 5.93 17.55
N VAL A 20 5.54 6.24 16.96
CA VAL A 20 5.63 7.21 15.84
C VAL A 20 6.25 6.54 14.61
N GLN A 21 5.53 6.58 13.49
CA GLN A 21 5.98 6.07 12.20
C GLN A 21 6.47 7.21 11.30
N TYR A 22 7.58 7.00 10.59
CA TYR A 22 8.17 7.99 9.67
C TYR A 22 8.26 7.51 8.22
N ARG A 23 7.75 6.30 7.91
CA ARG A 23 7.95 5.66 6.61
C ARG A 23 6.86 6.03 5.62
N MET A 24 5.60 5.78 5.97
CA MET A 24 4.48 5.77 5.01
C MET A 24 3.64 7.05 5.07
N HIS A 25 2.86 7.30 4.02
CA HIS A 25 1.85 8.36 4.00
C HIS A 25 0.76 8.12 5.06
N PRO A 26 0.24 9.16 5.75
CA PRO A 26 -0.79 9.01 6.79
C PRO A 26 -2.00 8.13 6.40
N GLU A 27 -2.50 8.28 5.17
CA GLU A 27 -3.62 7.47 4.67
C GLU A 27 -3.28 5.97 4.53
N ILE A 28 -2.02 5.63 4.26
CA ILE A 28 -1.56 4.23 4.24
C ILE A 28 -1.48 3.70 5.69
N ALA A 29 -1.02 4.53 6.63
CA ALA A 29 -0.87 4.17 8.04
C ALA A 29 -2.21 4.02 8.78
N ALA A 30 -3.27 4.69 8.32
CA ALA A 30 -4.56 4.76 8.99
C ALA A 30 -5.16 3.37 9.31
N TYR A 31 -5.16 2.45 8.33
CA TYR A 31 -5.70 1.10 8.54
C TYR A 31 -4.83 0.26 9.49
N PRO A 32 -3.51 0.08 9.25
CA PRO A 32 -2.66 -0.68 10.16
C PRO A 32 -2.65 -0.15 11.59
N ALA A 33 -2.62 1.18 11.76
CA ALA A 33 -2.66 1.82 13.08
C ALA A 33 -3.90 1.39 13.88
N LYS A 34 -5.08 1.39 13.25
CA LYS A 34 -6.34 0.97 13.87
C LYS A 34 -6.41 -0.55 14.06
N ALA A 35 -6.08 -1.32 13.02
CA ALA A 35 -6.28 -2.76 12.99
C ALA A 35 -5.31 -3.54 13.91
N PHE A 36 -4.05 -3.09 13.99
CA PHE A 36 -2.98 -3.85 14.66
C PHE A 36 -2.38 -3.15 15.87
N TYR A 37 -2.53 -1.83 15.99
CA TYR A 37 -1.91 -1.03 17.05
C TYR A 37 -2.91 -0.26 17.93
N GLY A 38 -4.20 -0.62 17.88
CA GLY A 38 -5.23 0.01 18.71
C GLY A 38 -5.35 1.53 18.54
N GLY A 39 -4.95 2.07 17.39
CA GLY A 39 -4.91 3.51 17.11
C GLY A 39 -3.77 4.27 17.79
N GLN A 40 -2.82 3.60 18.43
CA GLN A 40 -1.72 4.25 19.16
C GLN A 40 -0.57 4.71 18.26
N LEU A 41 -0.47 4.15 17.05
CA LEU A 41 0.55 4.53 16.06
C LEU A 41 0.23 5.90 15.44
N ARG A 42 1.16 6.85 15.59
CA ARG A 42 1.05 8.24 15.12
C ARG A 42 1.97 8.49 13.94
N ASP A 43 1.61 9.43 13.08
CA ASP A 43 2.44 9.86 11.95
C ASP A 43 3.45 10.93 12.38
N GLY A 44 4.73 10.67 12.12
CA GLY A 44 5.83 11.64 12.23
C GLY A 44 6.12 12.37 10.93
N VAL A 45 5.36 12.13 9.87
CA VAL A 45 5.52 12.73 8.54
C VAL A 45 4.19 13.28 8.03
N ALA A 46 4.23 14.45 7.40
CA ALA A 46 3.06 15.04 6.76
C ALA A 46 2.76 14.37 5.41
N ALA A 47 1.49 14.38 5.00
CA ALA A 47 1.05 13.91 3.68
C ALA A 47 1.86 14.53 2.52
N ALA A 48 2.13 15.85 2.61
CA ALA A 48 2.91 16.59 1.63
C ALA A 48 4.37 16.11 1.47
N ALA A 49 4.93 15.38 2.45
CA ALA A 49 6.27 14.79 2.39
C ALA A 49 6.28 13.37 1.80
N ARG A 50 5.12 12.81 1.46
CA ARG A 50 4.92 11.47 0.90
C ARG A 50 3.97 11.51 -0.29
N ARG A 51 4.16 12.50 -1.18
CA ARG A 51 3.28 12.70 -2.35
C ARG A 51 3.35 11.49 -3.29
N PRO A 52 2.20 11.03 -3.80
CA PRO A 52 2.18 10.01 -4.83
C PRO A 52 2.85 10.50 -6.14
N PRO A 53 3.38 9.57 -6.96
CA PRO A 53 3.65 9.79 -8.38
C PRO A 53 2.38 10.27 -9.12
N GLN A 54 2.49 11.20 -10.07
CA GLN A 54 1.34 11.72 -10.83
C GLN A 54 0.94 10.86 -12.03
N SER A 55 1.79 9.93 -12.48
CA SER A 55 1.52 9.07 -13.64
C SER A 55 0.40 8.06 -13.40
N PHE A 56 0.05 7.79 -12.15
CA PHE A 56 -1.01 6.86 -11.78
C PHE A 56 -2.29 7.60 -11.35
N PRO A 57 -3.48 7.16 -11.79
CA PRO A 57 -4.75 7.82 -11.47
C PRO A 57 -5.21 7.48 -10.04
N TRP A 58 -4.55 8.08 -9.05
CA TRP A 58 -4.88 7.86 -7.65
C TRP A 58 -6.31 8.30 -7.31
N PRO A 59 -7.04 7.51 -6.50
CA PRO A 59 -8.37 7.89 -6.06
C PRO A 59 -8.32 9.11 -5.13
N SER A 60 -9.27 10.02 -5.29
CA SER A 60 -9.51 11.15 -4.39
C SER A 60 -10.84 10.95 -3.66
N TRP A 61 -10.83 10.15 -2.59
CA TRP A 61 -12.05 9.80 -1.83
C TRP A 61 -12.41 10.83 -0.75
N LYS A 62 -11.66 11.94 -0.64
CA LYS A 62 -11.88 13.03 0.32
C LYS A 62 -12.62 14.24 -0.25
N THR A 63 -13.31 14.11 -1.37
CA THR A 63 -14.22 15.16 -1.82
C THR A 63 -15.45 15.16 -0.92
N PRO A 64 -15.72 16.22 -0.13
CA PRO A 64 -16.94 16.27 0.67
C PRO A 64 -18.16 16.27 -0.26
N PRO A 65 -19.17 15.43 -0.01
CA PRO A 65 -20.44 15.58 -0.69
C PRO A 65 -21.07 16.89 -0.16
N LEU A 66 -21.26 17.86 -1.07
CA LEU A 66 -22.19 18.99 -0.89
C LEU A 66 -21.74 20.23 -0.08
N ALA A 67 -20.47 20.64 -0.08
CA ALA A 67 -20.10 21.97 0.44
C ALA A 67 -19.12 22.76 -0.46
N TRP A 68 -19.70 23.63 -1.27
CA TRP A 68 -19.30 25.01 -1.61
C TRP A 68 -17.87 25.35 -2.15
N PRO A 69 -17.78 26.24 -3.16
CA PRO A 69 -16.54 26.75 -3.74
C PRO A 69 -15.80 27.75 -2.82
N LEU A 70 -15.10 27.30 -1.77
CA LEU A 70 -14.11 28.15 -1.07
C LEU A 70 -12.90 27.41 -0.49
N SER A 71 -12.81 26.08 -0.59
CA SER A 71 -11.56 25.39 -0.25
C SER A 71 -10.62 25.39 -1.46
N LEU A 72 -9.63 26.28 -1.45
CA LEU A 72 -8.47 26.28 -2.37
C LEU A 72 -7.57 25.03 -2.20
N THR A 73 -7.97 24.07 -1.38
CA THR A 73 -7.21 22.84 -1.16
C THR A 73 -7.67 21.82 -2.19
N MET A 74 -6.90 21.69 -3.27
CA MET A 74 -7.07 20.62 -4.26
C MET A 74 -7.23 19.26 -3.55
N PRO A 75 -8.12 18.37 -4.01
CA PRO A 75 -8.25 17.04 -3.43
C PRO A 75 -6.88 16.37 -3.41
N THR A 76 -6.38 16.07 -2.20
CA THR A 76 -5.08 15.43 -2.05
C THR A 76 -5.22 13.98 -2.52
N ALA A 77 -4.61 13.67 -3.66
CA ALA A 77 -4.48 12.30 -4.17
C ALA A 77 -3.95 11.38 -3.06
N VAL A 78 -4.65 10.27 -2.84
CA VAL A 78 -4.26 9.31 -1.80
C VAL A 78 -3.41 8.21 -2.44
N PRO A 79 -2.18 7.95 -1.95
CA PRO A 79 -1.28 6.93 -2.50
C PRO A 79 -1.71 5.50 -2.10
N LEU A 80 -3.00 5.18 -2.24
CA LEU A 80 -3.58 3.87 -1.97
C LEU A 80 -4.75 3.63 -2.93
N CYS A 81 -4.71 2.53 -3.65
CA CYS A 81 -5.74 2.14 -4.61
C CYS A 81 -5.93 0.62 -4.57
N PHE A 82 -7.18 0.17 -4.71
CA PHE A 82 -7.51 -1.22 -4.98
C PHE A 82 -8.00 -1.33 -6.42
N ILE A 83 -7.30 -2.11 -7.24
CA ILE A 83 -7.63 -2.34 -8.64
C ILE A 83 -8.40 -3.66 -8.72
N GLY A 84 -9.68 -3.59 -9.10
CA GLY A 84 -10.46 -4.78 -9.39
C GLY A 84 -10.01 -5.41 -10.71
N VAL A 85 -9.61 -6.68 -10.68
CA VAL A 85 -9.21 -7.44 -11.87
C VAL A 85 -10.23 -8.56 -12.11
N GLY A 86 -10.83 -8.58 -13.30
CA GLY A 86 -11.92 -9.50 -13.63
C GLY A 86 -13.29 -9.05 -13.12
N HIS A 87 -14.21 -10.00 -13.02
CA HIS A 87 -15.58 -9.75 -12.59
C HIS A 87 -15.97 -10.57 -11.34
N PRO A 88 -16.96 -10.13 -10.54
CA PRO A 88 -17.43 -10.88 -9.38
C PRO A 88 -17.84 -12.32 -9.76
N GLY A 89 -17.25 -13.31 -9.09
CA GLY A 89 -17.50 -14.74 -9.33
C GLY A 89 -16.64 -15.37 -10.42
N GLU A 90 -15.76 -14.62 -11.08
CA GLU A 90 -14.78 -15.17 -12.03
C GLU A 90 -13.59 -15.78 -11.27
N THR A 91 -13.31 -17.07 -11.48
CA THR A 91 -12.10 -17.72 -10.95
C THR A 91 -10.96 -17.54 -11.94
N LEU A 92 -10.08 -16.57 -11.67
CA LEU A 92 -8.89 -16.27 -12.49
C LEU A 92 -7.62 -16.96 -11.98
N GLU A 93 -7.65 -17.52 -10.77
CA GLU A 93 -6.53 -18.23 -10.17
C GLU A 93 -6.34 -19.62 -10.79
N VAL A 94 -5.11 -19.92 -11.19
CA VAL A 94 -4.69 -21.23 -11.68
C VAL A 94 -3.76 -21.87 -10.66
N GLN A 95 -4.03 -23.14 -10.33
CA GLN A 95 -3.17 -23.95 -9.46
C GLN A 95 -1.92 -24.38 -10.22
N SER A 96 -0.75 -24.20 -9.60
CA SER A 96 0.53 -24.69 -10.11
C SER A 96 1.30 -25.38 -8.98
N GLY A 97 1.30 -26.72 -9.00
CA GLY A 97 1.79 -27.54 -7.90
C GLY A 97 1.04 -27.25 -6.60
N THR A 98 1.77 -26.83 -5.56
CA THR A 98 1.22 -26.41 -4.26
C THR A 98 0.97 -24.90 -4.15
N SER A 99 1.12 -24.16 -5.25
CA SER A 99 1.02 -22.71 -5.30
C SER A 99 -0.01 -22.25 -6.33
N LYS A 100 -0.23 -20.94 -6.44
CA LYS A 100 -1.24 -20.35 -7.31
C LYS A 100 -0.66 -19.20 -8.12
N MET A 101 -1.26 -18.94 -9.28
CA MET A 101 -0.97 -17.77 -10.09
C MET A 101 -2.23 -17.18 -10.70
N ASN A 102 -2.20 -15.90 -11.01
CA ASN A 102 -3.23 -15.17 -11.74
C ASN A 102 -2.55 -14.27 -12.78
N TRP A 103 -2.67 -14.65 -14.06
CA TRP A 103 -2.01 -13.96 -15.17
C TRP A 103 -2.64 -12.59 -15.46
N ARG A 104 -3.94 -12.41 -15.19
CA ARG A 104 -4.62 -11.12 -15.37
C ARG A 104 -4.14 -10.11 -14.34
N GLU A 105 -4.05 -10.51 -13.08
CA GLU A 105 -3.48 -9.68 -12.03
C GLU A 105 -2.02 -9.34 -12.31
N ALA A 106 -1.22 -10.32 -12.77
CA ALA A 106 0.16 -10.08 -13.16
C ALA A 106 0.26 -9.04 -14.30
N GLY A 107 -0.59 -9.14 -15.32
CA GLY A 107 -0.68 -8.16 -16.41
C GLY A 107 -1.01 -6.76 -15.91
N ALA A 108 -2.06 -6.63 -15.08
CA ALA A 108 -2.43 -5.35 -14.49
C ALA A 108 -1.30 -4.74 -13.64
N VAL A 109 -0.61 -5.55 -12.83
CA VAL A 109 0.54 -5.10 -12.05
C VAL A 109 1.68 -4.62 -12.96
N ALA A 110 1.98 -5.34 -14.05
CA ALA A 110 3.02 -4.94 -15.00
C ALA A 110 2.71 -3.59 -15.68
N ASP A 111 1.45 -3.34 -16.01
CA ASP A 111 1.01 -2.05 -16.57
C ASP A 111 1.19 -0.91 -15.54
N VAL A 112 0.77 -1.12 -14.30
CA VAL A 112 1.00 -0.14 -13.21
C VAL A 112 2.48 0.15 -13.01
N VAL A 113 3.32 -0.88 -12.93
CA VAL A 113 4.78 -0.72 -12.78
C VAL A 113 5.35 0.09 -13.95
N ARG A 114 4.91 -0.19 -15.18
CA ARG A 114 5.36 0.54 -16.37
C ARG A 114 4.98 2.02 -16.32
N ASP A 115 3.76 2.32 -15.88
CA ASP A 115 3.27 3.70 -15.74
C ASP A 115 4.03 4.45 -14.64
N LEU A 116 4.34 3.79 -13.52
CA LEU A 116 5.14 4.37 -12.45
C LEU A 116 6.59 4.65 -12.86
N LEU A 117 7.23 3.74 -13.62
CA LEU A 117 8.60 3.92 -14.12
C LEU A 117 8.73 5.02 -15.18
N ARG A 118 7.63 5.35 -15.87
CA ARG A 118 7.58 6.45 -16.84
C ARG A 118 7.35 7.81 -16.18
N ASP A 119 7.04 7.84 -14.89
CA ASP A 119 6.75 9.09 -14.19
C ASP A 119 8.01 9.96 -14.06
N THR A 120 7.84 11.23 -14.39
CA THR A 120 8.88 12.27 -14.23
C THR A 120 8.46 13.38 -13.27
N SER A 121 7.28 13.26 -12.63
CA SER A 121 6.71 14.29 -11.75
C SER A 121 7.37 14.38 -10.38
N LEU A 122 8.11 13.35 -9.96
CA LEU A 122 8.83 13.35 -8.68
C LEU A 122 10.23 13.92 -8.84
N ALA A 123 10.68 14.68 -7.83
CA ALA A 123 12.01 15.30 -7.80
C ALA A 123 13.14 14.27 -7.95
N SER A 124 12.94 13.08 -7.37
CA SER A 124 13.68 11.86 -7.71
C SER A 124 12.78 10.99 -8.56
N ARG A 125 13.20 10.67 -9.79
CA ARG A 125 12.48 9.70 -10.63
C ARG A 125 12.36 8.38 -9.88
N VAL A 126 11.20 7.74 -9.97
CA VAL A 126 11.01 6.40 -9.43
C VAL A 126 11.85 5.44 -10.26
N GLY A 127 12.89 4.87 -9.65
CA GLY A 127 13.70 3.83 -10.26
C GLY A 127 13.12 2.44 -10.02
N VAL A 128 13.68 1.45 -10.72
CA VAL A 128 13.34 0.03 -10.47
C VAL A 128 13.64 -0.38 -9.02
N ALA A 129 14.67 0.21 -8.41
CA ALA A 129 15.04 -0.04 -7.02
C ALA A 129 14.04 0.52 -5.99
N ASP A 130 13.17 1.44 -6.40
CA ASP A 130 12.16 2.05 -5.54
C ASP A 130 10.82 1.29 -5.57
N LEU A 131 10.71 0.28 -6.45
CA LEU A 131 9.51 -0.51 -6.66
C LEU A 131 9.69 -1.94 -6.16
N ALA A 132 8.64 -2.46 -5.53
CA ALA A 132 8.56 -3.86 -5.14
C ALA A 132 7.17 -4.39 -5.43
N VAL A 133 7.10 -5.56 -6.09
CA VAL A 133 5.86 -6.33 -6.26
C VAL A 133 5.89 -7.46 -5.25
N LEU A 134 4.85 -7.54 -4.42
CA LEU A 134 4.73 -8.55 -3.37
C LEU A 134 3.53 -9.46 -3.68
N THR A 135 3.74 -10.77 -3.55
CA THR A 135 2.69 -11.79 -3.70
C THR A 135 2.92 -12.93 -2.70
N PRO A 136 1.87 -13.51 -2.10
CA PRO A 136 2.02 -14.63 -1.18
C PRO A 136 2.38 -15.95 -1.87
N TYR A 137 2.21 -16.05 -3.19
CA TYR A 137 2.36 -17.31 -3.93
C TYR A 137 3.64 -17.35 -4.74
N ALA A 138 4.47 -18.38 -4.50
CA ALA A 138 5.71 -18.61 -5.25
C ALA A 138 5.47 -18.80 -6.76
N ALA A 139 4.39 -19.47 -7.17
CA ALA A 139 4.06 -19.62 -8.59
C ALA A 139 3.72 -18.30 -9.27
N GLN A 140 3.18 -17.32 -8.55
CA GLN A 140 2.94 -15.97 -9.09
C GLN A 140 4.25 -15.21 -9.34
N VAL A 141 5.30 -15.50 -8.57
CA VAL A 141 6.65 -14.94 -8.81
C VAL A 141 7.29 -15.59 -10.04
N ALA A 142 7.19 -16.92 -10.16
CA ALA A 142 7.81 -17.68 -11.23
C ALA A 142 7.07 -17.58 -12.57
N GLY A 143 5.76 -17.33 -12.56
CA GLY A 143 4.92 -17.33 -13.77
C GLY A 143 5.19 -16.22 -14.78
N TYR A 144 6.20 -15.37 -14.54
CA TYR A 144 6.58 -14.25 -15.41
C TYR A 144 8.04 -14.34 -15.92
N THR A 145 8.74 -15.46 -15.67
CA THR A 145 10.02 -15.79 -16.32
C THR A 145 9.79 -16.61 -17.57
#